data_AF-A0A1F2Z7H2-F1
#
_entry.id   AF-A0A1F2Z7H2-F1
#
_cell.length_a   1.000
_cell.length_b   1.000
_cell.length_c   1.000
_cell.angle_alpha   90.00
_cell.angle_beta   90.00
_cell.angle_gamma   90.00
#
_symmetry.space_group_name_H-M   'P 1'
#
loop_
_entity.id
_entity.type
_entity.pdbx_description
1 polymer ?
#
loop_
_entity_poly.entity_id
_entity_poly.type
_entity_poly.pdbx_seq_one_letter_code
_entity_poly.pdbx_strand_id
1 'polypeptide(L)'
;MLIKPILLTLLLMFFVSSPMNSVRAADDAGTNDEVMQKCQMKHPEWYQCVSDEDCAVSLNPCGWPSLGVNKMHKGRSEICTRQAGAFIDCPMWRDTPENKMVALCQEGVCQAVKASEAPVKQSKVPE
;
A
#
# COMPACT_ATOMS: atom_id res chain seq x y z
N MET A 1 52.81 21.56 -27.14
CA MET A 1 51.44 21.19 -26.75
C MET A 1 50.67 20.90 -28.02
N LEU A 2 50.52 19.61 -28.36
CA LEU A 2 50.00 19.17 -29.66
C LEU A 2 48.91 18.10 -29.45
N ILE A 3 47.69 18.53 -29.77
CA ILE A 3 46.48 17.83 -30.22
C ILE A 3 46.59 16.29 -30.39
N LYS A 4 45.66 15.56 -29.75
CA LYS A 4 44.83 14.53 -30.41
C LYS A 4 43.63 14.08 -29.57
N PRO A 5 42.39 14.20 -30.08
CA PRO A 5 41.20 13.53 -29.58
C PRO A 5 41.05 12.17 -30.31
N ILE A 6 41.09 11.07 -29.57
CA ILE A 6 40.81 9.73 -30.08
C ILE A 6 40.08 9.00 -28.97
N LEU A 7 38.78 8.76 -29.15
CA LEU A 7 38.19 7.42 -29.26
C LEU A 7 36.66 7.53 -29.29
N LEU A 8 36.15 8.06 -30.40
CA LEU A 8 34.77 7.82 -30.85
C LEU A 8 34.79 6.54 -31.68
N THR A 9 34.69 5.36 -31.08
CA THR A 9 34.26 4.15 -31.82
C THR A 9 33.95 2.99 -30.87
N LEU A 10 32.88 2.25 -31.21
CA LEU A 10 32.46 0.95 -30.69
C LEU A 10 31.83 0.90 -29.28
N LEU A 11 30.50 0.93 -29.21
CA LEU A 11 29.70 -0.29 -28.97
C LEU A 11 28.19 0.01 -29.08
N LEU A 12 27.73 0.29 -30.31
CA LEU A 12 26.47 -0.29 -30.76
C LEU A 12 26.71 -1.79 -30.84
N MET A 13 25.98 -2.61 -30.07
CA MET A 13 25.61 -4.02 -30.33
C MET A 13 25.29 -4.73 -29.01
N PHE A 14 24.13 -4.47 -28.40
CA PHE A 14 23.38 -5.49 -27.63
C PHE A 14 21.88 -5.18 -27.71
N PHE A 15 21.37 -5.17 -28.95
CA PHE A 15 19.97 -5.54 -29.21
C PHE A 15 19.89 -7.07 -29.05
N VAL A 16 19.62 -7.53 -27.84
CA VAL A 16 19.20 -8.92 -27.63
C VAL A 16 17.67 -8.90 -27.65
N SER A 17 17.14 -9.36 -28.78
CA SER A 17 15.76 -9.78 -28.95
C SER A 17 15.39 -10.77 -27.85
N SER A 18 14.58 -10.33 -26.89
CA SER A 18 13.85 -11.25 -26.03
C SER A 18 12.52 -11.61 -26.68
N PRO A 19 12.17 -12.91 -26.77
CA PRO A 19 10.96 -13.37 -27.42
C PRO A 19 9.71 -12.86 -26.71
N MET A 20 8.71 -12.47 -27.51
CA MET A 20 7.32 -12.29 -27.08
C MET A 20 6.82 -13.63 -26.54
N ASN A 21 6.96 -13.85 -25.24
CA ASN A 21 6.35 -14.98 -24.58
C ASN A 21 4.85 -14.71 -24.45
N SER A 22 4.12 -15.37 -25.34
CA SER A 22 2.93 -16.17 -25.04
C SER A 22 2.05 -15.62 -23.92
N VAL A 23 0.99 -14.95 -24.35
CA VAL A 23 -0.24 -14.74 -23.59
C VAL A 23 -0.80 -16.12 -23.24
N ARG A 24 -0.42 -16.65 -22.07
CA ARG A 24 -1.21 -17.66 -21.37
C ARG A 24 -2.18 -16.91 -20.47
N ALA A 25 -3.40 -16.79 -20.96
CA ALA A 25 -4.58 -16.72 -20.11
C ALA A 25 -4.58 -18.01 -19.27
N ALA A 26 -4.05 -17.91 -18.06
CA ALA A 26 -4.28 -18.88 -17.00
C ALA A 26 -5.24 -18.22 -16.03
N ASP A 27 -6.31 -18.93 -15.74
CA ASP A 27 -7.37 -18.61 -14.79
C ASP A 27 -6.84 -17.89 -13.54
N ASP A 28 -7.05 -16.58 -13.51
CA ASP A 28 -6.55 -15.66 -12.50
C ASP A 28 -7.49 -15.73 -11.27
N ALA A 29 -7.58 -16.92 -10.67
CA ALA A 29 -8.11 -17.11 -9.32
C ALA A 29 -7.07 -16.60 -8.31
N GLY A 30 -6.68 -15.33 -8.46
CA GLY A 30 -5.84 -14.63 -7.51
C GLY A 30 -6.58 -14.66 -6.17
N THR A 31 -6.01 -15.40 -5.22
CA THR A 31 -6.47 -15.41 -3.83
C THR A 31 -6.69 -13.97 -3.39
N ASN A 32 -7.82 -13.66 -2.76
CA ASN A 32 -8.29 -12.32 -2.38
C ASN A 32 -7.21 -11.34 -1.86
N ASP A 33 -6.13 -11.86 -1.28
CA ASP A 33 -4.92 -11.13 -0.87
C ASP A 33 -4.19 -10.40 -2.02
N GLU A 34 -4.12 -10.95 -3.23
CA GLU A 34 -3.47 -10.30 -4.39
C GLU A 34 -4.22 -9.04 -4.84
N VAL A 35 -5.55 -9.05 -4.72
CA VAL A 35 -6.39 -7.94 -5.15
C VAL A 35 -6.28 -6.77 -4.17
N MET A 36 -6.12 -7.04 -2.87
CA MET A 36 -5.84 -6.03 -1.85
C MET A 36 -4.41 -5.48 -1.94
N GLN A 37 -3.44 -6.36 -2.16
CA GLN A 37 -2.04 -5.95 -2.38
C GLN A 37 -1.89 -5.08 -3.64
N LYS A 38 -2.74 -5.25 -4.67
CA LYS A 38 -2.70 -4.40 -5.87
C LYS A 38 -2.88 -2.91 -5.57
N CYS A 39 -3.71 -2.50 -4.59
CA CYS A 39 -3.87 -1.08 -4.25
C CYS A 39 -2.67 -0.52 -3.49
N GLN A 40 -2.19 -1.26 -2.48
CA GLN A 40 -1.04 -0.86 -1.67
C GLN A 40 0.25 -0.80 -2.50
N MET A 41 0.50 -1.81 -3.34
CA MET A 41 1.69 -1.86 -4.18
C MET A 41 1.69 -0.81 -5.29
N LYS A 42 0.51 -0.42 -5.80
CA LYS A 42 0.40 0.65 -6.81
C LYS A 42 0.60 2.04 -6.24
N HIS A 43 0.26 2.22 -4.96
CA HIS A 43 0.23 3.53 -4.32
C HIS A 43 0.94 3.54 -2.96
N PRO A 44 2.24 3.17 -2.90
CA PRO A 44 2.97 3.13 -1.63
C PRO A 44 3.00 4.51 -0.94
N GLU A 45 2.91 5.60 -1.71
CA GLU A 45 2.88 6.97 -1.19
C GLU A 45 1.64 7.30 -0.35
N TRP A 46 0.55 6.53 -0.49
CA TRP A 46 -0.68 6.76 0.30
C TRP A 46 -0.55 6.30 1.73
N TYR A 47 0.45 5.48 2.03
CA TYR A 47 0.64 4.85 3.33
C TYR A 47 1.74 5.52 4.15
N GLN A 48 2.42 6.53 3.61
CA GLN A 48 3.50 7.22 4.31
C GLN A 48 2.97 8.24 5.32
N CYS A 49 3.69 8.42 6.43
CA CYS A 49 3.34 9.35 7.49
C CYS A 49 4.57 9.94 8.18
N VAL A 50 4.37 11.08 8.83
CA VAL A 50 5.37 11.69 9.72
C VAL A 50 4.93 11.54 11.18
N SER A 51 3.62 11.57 11.43
CA SER A 51 3.02 11.49 12.76
C SER A 51 1.75 10.67 12.75
N ASP A 52 1.30 10.21 13.93
CA ASP A 52 0.03 9.48 14.06
C ASP A 52 -1.18 10.31 13.58
N GLU A 53 -1.09 11.63 13.66
CA GLU A 53 -2.14 12.55 13.20
C GLU A 53 -2.31 12.54 11.68
N ASP A 54 -1.32 12.03 10.94
CA ASP A 54 -1.40 11.84 9.50
C ASP A 54 -2.14 10.57 9.14
N CYS A 55 -2.34 9.64 10.07
CA CYS A 55 -2.90 8.34 9.80
C CYS A 55 -4.41 8.27 10.11
N ALA A 56 -5.14 7.59 9.24
CA ALA A 56 -6.55 7.28 9.41
C ALA A 56 -6.80 5.82 9.06
N VAL A 57 -7.85 5.25 9.66
CA VAL A 57 -8.36 3.94 9.27
C VAL A 57 -9.15 4.08 7.96
N SER A 58 -8.74 3.32 6.94
CA SER A 58 -9.45 3.14 5.67
C SER A 58 -10.31 1.88 5.73
N LEU A 59 -11.57 2.01 5.36
CA LEU A 59 -12.48 0.87 5.31
C LEU A 59 -12.22 0.02 4.05
N ASN A 60 -12.18 -1.30 4.25
CA ASN A 60 -12.15 -2.30 3.19
C ASN A 60 -13.60 -2.76 2.90
N PRO A 61 -14.00 -3.06 1.65
CA PRO A 61 -15.31 -3.64 1.31
C PRO A 61 -15.80 -4.79 2.18
N CYS A 62 -14.89 -5.66 2.64
CA CYS A 62 -15.22 -6.79 3.52
C CYS A 62 -15.27 -6.41 5.02
N GLY A 63 -15.03 -5.14 5.35
CA GLY A 63 -14.81 -4.68 6.73
C GLY A 63 -13.51 -5.20 7.39
N TRP A 64 -12.84 -6.19 6.82
CA TRP A 64 -11.65 -6.84 7.36
C TRP A 64 -10.36 -6.12 6.96
N PRO A 65 -9.29 -6.21 7.78
CA PRO A 65 -8.93 -5.15 8.71
C PRO A 65 -8.64 -3.83 7.98
N SER A 66 -9.33 -2.78 8.45
CA SER A 66 -8.88 -1.39 8.51
C SER A 66 -7.43 -1.20 8.07
N LEU A 67 -7.16 -0.64 6.89
CA LEU A 67 -5.78 -0.29 6.54
C LEU A 67 -5.43 1.05 7.20
N GLY A 68 -4.24 1.15 7.78
CA GLY A 68 -3.68 2.45 8.12
C GLY A 68 -3.34 3.16 6.82
N VAL A 69 -3.88 4.34 6.59
CA VAL A 69 -3.58 5.14 5.40
C VAL A 69 -3.36 6.58 5.80
N ASN A 70 -2.58 7.32 5.03
CA ASN A 70 -2.50 8.75 5.20
C ASN A 70 -3.90 9.37 4.98
N LYS A 71 -4.34 10.22 5.91
CA LYS A 71 -5.66 10.86 5.92
C LYS A 71 -5.99 11.58 4.61
N MET A 72 -4.98 12.14 3.93
CA MET A 72 -5.12 12.84 2.65
C MET A 72 -5.47 11.90 1.48
N HIS A 73 -5.29 10.60 1.68
CA HIS A 73 -5.50 9.56 0.67
C HIS A 73 -6.64 8.60 1.04
N LYS A 74 -7.27 8.77 2.21
CA LYS A 74 -8.31 7.87 2.73
C LYS A 74 -9.41 7.56 1.71
N GLY A 75 -10.07 8.57 1.16
CA GLY A 75 -11.16 8.35 0.20
C GLY A 75 -10.71 7.64 -1.10
N ARG A 76 -9.48 7.91 -1.56
CA ARG A 76 -8.91 7.24 -2.74
C ARG A 76 -8.58 5.77 -2.44
N SER A 77 -8.01 5.51 -1.27
CA SER A 77 -7.76 4.15 -0.77
C SER A 77 -9.06 3.36 -0.69
N GLU A 78 -10.11 3.92 -0.08
CA GLU A 78 -11.42 3.26 0.06
C GLU A 78 -12.08 2.95 -1.29
N ILE A 79 -11.94 3.84 -2.29
CA ILE A 79 -12.42 3.56 -3.64
C ILE A 79 -11.64 2.41 -4.28
N CYS A 80 -10.32 2.43 -4.16
CA CYS A 80 -9.45 1.39 -4.72
C CYS A 80 -9.74 0.02 -4.08
N THR A 81 -9.80 -0.03 -2.75
CA THR A 81 -10.10 -1.27 -2.01
C THR A 81 -11.51 -1.74 -2.30
N ARG A 82 -12.52 -0.85 -2.41
CA ARG A 82 -13.89 -1.23 -2.79
C ARG A 82 -13.97 -1.88 -4.17
N GLN A 83 -13.23 -1.36 -5.14
CA GLN A 83 -13.14 -2.00 -6.48
C GLN A 83 -12.47 -3.37 -6.40
N ALA A 84 -11.49 -3.52 -5.51
CA ALA A 84 -10.82 -4.79 -5.25
C ALA A 84 -11.79 -5.82 -4.61
N GLY A 85 -12.53 -5.46 -3.56
CA GLY A 85 -13.40 -6.40 -2.85
C GLY A 85 -14.81 -6.58 -3.42
N ALA A 86 -15.18 -5.94 -4.54
CA ALA A 86 -16.47 -6.15 -5.21
C ALA A 86 -16.67 -7.58 -5.76
N PHE A 87 -15.67 -8.46 -5.61
CA PHE A 87 -15.70 -9.85 -6.04
C PHE A 87 -15.90 -10.86 -4.89
N ILE A 88 -15.94 -10.40 -3.64
CA ILE A 88 -15.82 -11.27 -2.48
C ILE A 88 -17.04 -11.08 -1.56
N ASP A 89 -17.90 -12.10 -1.46
CA ASP A 89 -19.05 -12.17 -0.52
C ASP A 89 -18.56 -12.32 0.93
N CYS A 90 -17.80 -11.36 1.44
CA CYS A 90 -17.26 -11.39 2.78
C CYS A 90 -18.29 -11.01 3.85
N PRO A 91 -18.20 -11.57 5.06
CA PRO A 91 -18.94 -11.06 6.22
C PRO A 91 -18.44 -9.65 6.58
N MET A 92 -19.36 -8.70 6.75
CA MET A 92 -19.02 -7.35 7.20
C MET A 92 -18.41 -7.38 8.61
N TRP A 93 -17.22 -6.80 8.78
CA TRP A 93 -16.66 -6.49 10.09
C TRP A 93 -17.57 -5.55 10.86
N ARG A 94 -17.69 -5.80 12.17
CA ARG A 94 -18.40 -4.93 13.10
C ARG A 94 -17.40 -4.31 14.06
N ASP A 95 -17.43 -2.99 14.16
CA ASP A 95 -16.68 -2.27 15.18
C ASP A 95 -17.27 -2.58 16.56
N THR A 96 -16.60 -3.45 17.30
CA THR A 96 -16.84 -3.67 18.73
C THR A 96 -15.69 -3.06 19.54
N PRO A 97 -15.87 -2.75 20.83
CA PRO A 97 -14.79 -2.23 21.67
C PRO A 97 -13.53 -3.10 21.64
N GLU A 98 -13.69 -4.42 21.56
CA GLU A 98 -12.61 -5.42 21.54
C GLU A 98 -11.86 -5.47 20.21
N ASN A 99 -12.53 -5.04 19.13
CA ASN A 99 -12.06 -5.12 17.75
C ASN A 99 -11.85 -3.73 17.13
N LYS A 100 -11.89 -2.68 17.94
CA LYS A 100 -11.70 -1.31 17.51
C LYS A 100 -10.27 -1.15 16.99
N MET A 101 -10.14 -0.65 15.77
CA MET A 101 -8.85 -0.36 15.16
C MET A 101 -8.50 1.12 15.32
N VAL A 102 -7.21 1.40 15.46
CA VAL A 102 -6.65 2.76 15.44
C VAL A 102 -5.49 2.78 14.43
N ALA A 103 -5.31 3.91 13.75
CA ALA A 103 -4.21 4.07 12.81
C ALA A 103 -3.07 4.84 13.49
N LEU A 104 -1.85 4.32 13.38
CA LEU A 104 -0.64 4.88 13.96
C LEU A 104 0.45 4.99 12.90
N CYS A 105 1.35 5.94 13.06
CA CYS A 105 2.53 6.08 12.25
C CYS A 105 3.67 5.28 12.88
N GLN A 106 4.01 4.16 12.27
CA GLN A 106 5.10 3.28 12.71
C GLN A 106 6.14 3.19 11.61
N GLU A 107 7.37 3.58 11.92
CA GLU A 107 8.50 3.55 10.99
C GLU A 107 8.24 4.33 9.68
N GLY A 108 7.47 5.42 9.77
CA GLY A 108 7.10 6.26 8.61
C GLY A 108 5.97 5.69 7.76
N VAL A 109 5.29 4.64 8.22
CA VAL A 109 4.15 4.00 7.55
C VAL A 109 2.92 3.97 8.46
N CYS A 110 1.76 4.34 7.91
CA CYS A 110 0.49 4.20 8.59
C CYS A 110 0.12 2.73 8.72
N GLN A 111 0.02 2.26 9.95
CA GLN A 111 -0.42 0.91 10.28
C GLN A 111 -1.71 1.00 11.09
N ALA A 112 -2.66 0.12 10.82
CA ALA A 112 -3.82 -0.04 11.68
C ALA A 112 -3.55 -1.16 12.67
N VAL A 113 -3.68 -0.86 13.95
CA VAL A 113 -3.50 -1.81 15.05
C VAL A 113 -4.77 -1.85 15.89
N LYS A 114 -4.97 -2.93 16.65
CA LYS A 114 -6.07 -2.95 17.62
C LYS A 114 -5.83 -1.88 18.66
N ALA A 115 -6.89 -1.19 19.08
CA ALA A 115 -6.82 -0.14 20.09
C ALA A 115 -6.23 -0.65 21.42
N SER A 116 -6.43 -1.93 21.74
CA SER A 116 -5.84 -2.60 22.91
C SER A 116 -4.33 -2.85 22.80
N GLU A 117 -3.79 -2.89 21.58
CA GLU A 117 -2.37 -3.15 21.28
C GLU A 117 -1.61 -1.84 20.98
N ALA A 118 -2.33 -0.72 20.86
CA ALA A 118 -1.74 0.58 20.63
C ALA A 118 -0.85 1.00 21.82
N PRO A 119 0.37 1.52 21.57
CA PRO A 119 1.20 2.03 22.64
C PRO A 119 0.44 3.13 23.38
N VAL A 120 0.33 2.97 24.71
CA VAL A 120 -0.30 3.96 25.57
C VAL A 120 0.55 5.22 25.52
N LYS A 121 0.14 6.19 24.69
CA LYS A 121 0.70 7.54 24.78
C LYS A 121 0.36 8.04 26.17
N GLN A 122 1.35 8.12 27.04
CA GLN A 122 1.22 8.85 28.29
C GLN A 122 0.92 10.29 27.89
N SER A 123 -0.36 10.66 27.91
CA SER A 123 -0.77 12.05 27.80
C SER A 123 -0.06 12.79 28.92
N LYS A 124 0.98 13.54 28.60
CA LYS A 124 1.48 14.59 29.49
C LYS A 124 0.27 15.44 29.81
N VAL A 125 -0.20 15.34 31.06
CA VAL A 125 -1.19 16.25 31.60
C VAL A 125 -0.56 17.64 31.49
N PRO A 126 -1.14 18.58 30.73
CA PRO A 126 -0.68 19.95 30.76
C PRO A 126 -0.96 20.50 32.16
N GLU A 127 0.10 20.87 32.87
CA GLU A 127 0.06 21.56 34.16
C GLU A 127 -0.36 23.02 33.98
#